data_AF-A0A6P1LZM3-F1
#
_entry.id   AF-A0A6P1LZM3-F1
#
_cell.length_a   1.000
_cell.length_b   1.000
_cell.length_c   1.000
_cell.angle_alpha   90.00
_cell.angle_beta   90.00
_cell.angle_gamma   90.00
#
_symmetry.space_group_name_H-M   'P 1'
#
loop_
_entity.id
_entity.type
_entity.pdbx_description
1 polymer ?
#
loop_
_entity_poly.entity_id
_entity_poly.type
_entity_poly.pdbx_seq_one_letter_code
_entity_poly.pdbx_strand_id
1 'polypeptide(L)'
;MKKWLIITTVSILAAGSAQAVLIAYENFDYSGTISGQNGGTGWSGGWGAVGTVDSFSASGTEKSLYFGQSPDLITDGSDHIWSETSKAGVRTLSTGVSLASQTLYFSALVRTYGGSAANADMRAEFYSGVNMRANVGFSNGDLFADGNSAGYLTGDIAADAVADDTTYLLVMKRDAAGISASLIAADGKNSTLAAEPVSWQVTDALGSGVTFSELRLYANRGSGTGGLRIDELRVATDWDSAVNGMVIPEPATIGMLAVTGIGALFIRRRFMD
;
A
#
# COMPACT_ATOMS: atom_id res chain seq x y z
N MET A 1 -56.18 -44.20 -6.51
CA MET A 1 -55.29 -43.31 -7.28
C MET A 1 -54.11 -42.92 -6.40
N LYS A 2 -52.90 -43.44 -6.68
CA LYS A 2 -51.69 -43.19 -5.88
C LYS A 2 -51.05 -41.87 -6.34
N LYS A 3 -51.03 -40.85 -5.47
CA LYS A 3 -50.34 -39.58 -5.72
C LYS A 3 -48.87 -39.75 -5.34
N TRP A 4 -47.98 -39.62 -6.32
CA TRP A 4 -46.53 -39.56 -6.09
C TRP A 4 -46.15 -38.15 -5.69
N LEU A 5 -45.55 -38.00 -4.51
CA LEU A 5 -44.99 -36.75 -4.02
C LEU A 5 -43.53 -36.68 -4.51
N ILE A 6 -43.25 -35.82 -5.49
CA ILE A 6 -41.88 -35.52 -5.93
C ILE A 6 -41.35 -34.44 -4.99
N ILE A 7 -40.40 -34.80 -4.12
CA ILE A 7 -39.66 -33.85 -3.28
C ILE A 7 -38.45 -33.40 -4.10
N THR A 8 -38.50 -32.17 -4.62
CA THR A 8 -37.36 -31.53 -5.29
C THR A 8 -36.49 -30.89 -4.22
N THR A 9 -35.38 -31.53 -3.86
CA THR A 9 -34.37 -30.97 -2.95
C THR A 9 -33.56 -29.91 -3.70
N VAL A 10 -33.83 -28.63 -3.44
CA VAL A 10 -33.00 -27.53 -3.93
C VAL A 10 -31.72 -27.49 -3.09
N SER A 11 -30.62 -27.96 -3.68
CA SER A 11 -29.29 -27.84 -3.08
C SER A 11 -28.76 -26.44 -3.38
N ILE A 12 -28.84 -25.54 -2.41
CA ILE A 12 -28.19 -24.23 -2.49
C ILE A 12 -26.70 -24.47 -2.30
N LEU A 13 -25.94 -24.49 -3.40
CA LEU A 13 -24.50 -24.42 -3.37
C LEU A 13 -24.12 -23.02 -2.88
N ALA A 14 -23.83 -22.90 -1.59
CA ALA A 14 -23.15 -21.74 -1.04
C ALA A 14 -21.74 -21.71 -1.62
N ALA A 15 -21.58 -21.11 -2.80
CA ALA A 15 -20.27 -20.67 -3.25
C ALA A 15 -19.81 -19.63 -2.23
N GLY A 16 -18.89 -20.01 -1.35
CA GLY A 16 -18.24 -19.07 -0.46
C GLY A 16 -17.58 -18.02 -1.34
N SER A 17 -18.13 -16.81 -1.35
CA SER A 17 -17.42 -15.68 -1.94
C SER A 17 -16.09 -15.57 -1.20
N ALA A 18 -14.99 -15.67 -1.92
CA ALA A 18 -13.71 -15.21 -1.40
C ALA A 18 -13.93 -13.72 -1.09
N GLN A 19 -14.13 -13.40 0.19
CA GLN A 19 -14.35 -12.02 0.59
C GLN A 19 -13.04 -11.28 0.34
N ALA A 20 -13.14 -10.21 -0.42
CA ALA A 20 -12.16 -9.13 -0.46
C ALA A 20 -11.86 -8.68 0.97
N VAL A 21 -10.62 -8.80 1.42
CA VAL A 21 -10.22 -8.55 2.80
C VAL A 21 -8.87 -7.83 2.84
N LEU A 22 -8.86 -6.71 3.56
CA LEU A 22 -7.65 -6.12 4.10
C LEU A 22 -7.03 -7.09 5.12
N ILE A 23 -5.85 -7.61 4.80
CA ILE A 23 -5.13 -8.60 5.60
C ILE A 23 -4.34 -7.92 6.72
N ALA A 24 -3.63 -6.85 6.39
CA ALA A 24 -2.87 -6.07 7.35
C ALA A 24 -2.75 -4.60 6.93
N TYR A 25 -2.60 -3.73 7.93
CA TYR A 25 -2.46 -2.30 7.76
C TYR A 25 -1.47 -1.74 8.78
N GLU A 26 -0.68 -0.76 8.37
CA GLU A 26 0.26 -0.02 9.20
C GLU A 26 0.24 1.46 8.79
N ASN A 27 -0.08 2.32 9.76
CA ASN A 27 -0.15 3.77 9.61
C ASN A 27 1.06 4.49 10.21
N PHE A 28 2.00 3.75 10.81
CA PHE A 28 3.23 4.26 11.40
C PHE A 28 3.05 5.38 12.44
N ASP A 29 1.91 5.42 13.12
CA ASP A 29 1.58 6.37 14.18
C ASP A 29 2.35 6.06 15.48
N TYR A 30 3.66 6.29 15.44
CA TYR A 30 4.61 6.07 16.51
C TYR A 30 5.56 7.26 16.66
N SER A 31 6.18 7.35 17.84
CA SER A 31 7.33 8.22 18.07
C SER A 31 8.61 7.40 18.26
N GLY A 32 9.72 7.87 17.67
CA GLY A 32 11.04 7.28 17.84
C GLY A 32 11.22 5.97 17.09
N THR A 33 12.08 5.08 17.59
CA THR A 33 12.39 3.81 16.92
C THR A 33 11.17 2.88 16.87
N ILE A 34 10.90 2.28 15.71
CA ILE A 34 9.72 1.40 15.55
C ILE A 34 9.92 0.00 16.12
N SER A 35 11.13 -0.39 16.49
CA SER A 35 11.41 -1.71 17.07
C SER A 35 10.53 -1.99 18.29
N GLY A 36 9.80 -3.11 18.26
CA GLY A 36 8.83 -3.48 19.29
C GLY A 36 7.48 -2.76 19.22
N GLN A 37 7.34 -1.72 18.39
CA GLN A 37 6.07 -1.01 18.21
C GLN A 37 5.06 -1.89 17.47
N ASN A 38 3.80 -1.82 17.89
CA ASN A 38 2.74 -2.74 17.49
C ASN A 38 1.40 -2.04 17.22
N GLY A 39 1.42 -0.96 16.46
CA GLY A 39 0.24 -0.33 15.88
C GLY A 39 -0.26 -1.08 14.64
N GLY A 40 -1.22 -0.47 13.93
CA GLY A 40 -1.86 -1.11 12.78
C GLY A 40 -2.76 -2.30 13.13
N THR A 41 -3.10 -3.12 12.13
CA THR A 41 -3.93 -4.32 12.26
C THR A 41 -3.41 -5.47 11.38
N GLY A 42 -3.78 -6.71 11.70
CA GLY A 42 -3.42 -7.89 10.89
C GLY A 42 -2.03 -8.48 11.12
N TRP A 43 -1.34 -8.02 12.16
CA TRP A 43 0.00 -8.46 12.54
C TRP A 43 -0.05 -9.37 13.78
N SER A 44 0.84 -10.35 13.86
CA SER A 44 0.95 -11.24 15.02
C SER A 44 1.77 -10.64 16.17
N GLY A 45 2.41 -9.49 15.95
CA GLY A 45 3.26 -8.81 16.92
C GLY A 45 3.90 -7.55 16.34
N GLY A 46 4.70 -6.89 17.18
CA GLY A 46 5.38 -5.64 16.82
C GLY A 46 6.51 -5.81 15.81
N TRP A 47 7.09 -4.70 15.38
CA TRP A 47 8.23 -4.69 14.45
C TRP A 47 9.47 -5.36 15.07
N GLY A 48 10.00 -6.35 14.36
CA GLY A 48 11.26 -7.01 14.68
C GLY A 48 12.45 -6.42 13.92
N ALA A 49 13.65 -6.77 14.37
CA ALA A 49 14.90 -6.47 13.67
C ALA A 49 15.15 -7.44 12.52
N VAL A 50 15.83 -6.98 11.47
CA VAL A 50 16.31 -7.81 10.35
C VAL A 50 17.82 -7.86 10.38
N GLY A 51 18.38 -8.98 10.86
CA GLY A 51 19.82 -9.14 11.00
C GLY A 51 20.42 -8.08 11.94
N THR A 52 21.49 -7.42 11.49
CA THR A 52 22.20 -6.35 12.23
C THR A 52 21.87 -4.95 11.71
N VAL A 53 20.85 -4.80 10.87
CA VAL A 53 20.45 -3.51 10.31
C VAL A 53 19.61 -2.76 11.34
N ASP A 54 19.87 -1.47 11.50
CA ASP A 54 19.12 -0.62 12.41
C ASP A 54 17.63 -0.60 12.06
N SER A 55 16.78 -0.46 13.08
CA SER A 55 15.34 -0.23 12.86
C SER A 55 15.05 1.20 12.39
N PHE A 56 13.95 1.34 11.65
CA PHE A 56 13.40 2.64 11.28
C PHE A 56 13.04 3.48 12.50
N SER A 57 12.97 4.79 12.28
CA SER A 57 12.36 5.74 13.21
C SER A 57 11.08 6.31 12.59
N ALA A 58 10.07 6.50 13.42
CA ALA A 58 8.80 7.15 13.11
C ALA A 58 8.77 8.56 13.70
N SER A 59 8.19 9.50 12.94
CA SER A 59 8.47 10.94 13.09
C SER A 59 8.02 11.52 14.42
N GLY A 60 7.08 10.87 15.09
CA GLY A 60 6.45 11.27 16.35
C GLY A 60 5.78 12.64 16.37
N THR A 61 5.84 13.40 15.27
CA THR A 61 5.51 14.83 15.16
C THR A 61 5.45 15.35 13.71
N GLU A 62 5.99 14.61 12.72
CA GLU A 62 5.92 15.00 11.31
C GLU A 62 4.70 14.38 10.64
N LYS A 63 4.41 14.80 9.42
CA LYS A 63 3.13 14.49 8.77
C LYS A 63 3.26 13.40 7.74
N SER A 64 2.18 12.65 7.62
CA SER A 64 1.97 11.57 6.69
C SER A 64 2.28 11.98 5.26
N LEU A 65 2.69 11.00 4.47
CA LEU A 65 2.70 11.15 3.02
C LEU A 65 1.24 11.21 2.56
N TYR A 66 0.77 12.35 2.06
CA TYR A 66 -0.59 12.46 1.53
C TYR A 66 -0.66 12.08 0.06
N PHE A 67 -1.71 11.36 -0.33
CA PHE A 67 -2.06 11.16 -1.73
C PHE A 67 -2.77 12.41 -2.27
N GLY A 68 -2.12 13.14 -3.17
CA GLY A 68 -2.68 14.31 -3.86
C GLY A 68 -2.13 15.66 -3.52
N GLN A 69 -1.41 15.74 -2.42
CA GLN A 69 -0.58 16.88 -2.11
C GLN A 69 0.70 16.29 -1.55
N SER A 70 1.83 16.60 -2.16
CA SER A 70 2.96 16.91 -1.29
C SER A 70 2.62 18.27 -0.71
N PRO A 71 2.04 18.40 0.50
CA PRO A 71 1.88 19.74 1.04
C PRO A 71 3.25 20.40 1.10
N ASP A 72 3.33 21.68 0.74
CA ASP A 72 4.35 22.57 1.31
C ASP A 72 4.14 22.53 2.82
N LEU A 73 4.87 21.65 3.51
CA LEU A 73 4.89 21.51 4.96
C LEU A 73 3.52 21.66 5.66
N ILE A 74 2.90 20.52 5.91
CA ILE A 74 2.46 20.13 7.25
C ILE A 74 1.13 20.75 7.82
N THR A 75 -0.07 20.10 7.70
CA THR A 75 -1.31 20.40 8.54
C THR A 75 -2.34 19.28 8.88
N ASP A 76 -1.96 18.01 9.10
CA ASP A 76 -2.83 16.97 9.68
C ASP A 76 -1.96 15.86 10.33
N GLY A 77 -2.34 15.35 11.51
CA GLY A 77 -1.49 14.61 12.45
C GLY A 77 -1.51 13.09 12.30
N SER A 78 -0.68 12.58 11.40
CA SER A 78 -0.24 11.17 11.36
C SER A 78 1.24 11.08 10.99
N ASP A 79 1.95 10.09 11.54
CA ASP A 79 3.42 9.92 11.46
C ASP A 79 3.85 8.97 10.33
N HIS A 80 5.02 9.21 9.73
CA HIS A 80 5.63 8.32 8.73
C HIS A 80 6.95 7.74 9.27
N ILE A 81 7.42 6.64 8.68
CA ILE A 81 8.81 6.20 8.90
C ILE A 81 9.72 6.82 7.85
N TRP A 82 10.94 7.17 8.26
CA TRP A 82 11.94 7.69 7.34
C TRP A 82 13.27 6.97 7.47
N SER A 83 14.08 7.13 6.43
CA SER A 83 15.44 6.63 6.41
C SER A 83 16.39 7.55 5.66
N GLU A 84 17.50 7.86 6.32
CA GLU A 84 18.68 8.53 5.74
C GLU A 84 19.94 7.64 5.79
N THR A 85 19.77 6.39 6.22
CA THR A 85 20.82 5.37 6.38
C THR A 85 20.25 3.99 6.01
N SER A 86 21.01 2.92 6.18
CA SER A 86 20.46 1.57 6.02
C SER A 86 19.56 1.22 7.21
N LYS A 87 18.26 1.06 6.97
CA LYS A 87 17.24 0.67 7.96
C LYS A 87 16.47 -0.55 7.48
N ALA A 88 16.02 -1.38 8.41
CA ALA A 88 15.16 -2.52 8.12
C ALA A 88 14.21 -2.84 9.26
N GLY A 89 13.11 -3.51 8.93
CA GLY A 89 12.12 -3.99 9.89
C GLY A 89 11.39 -5.21 9.34
N VAL A 90 10.94 -6.09 10.24
CA VAL A 90 10.14 -7.26 9.89
C VAL A 90 8.83 -7.29 10.67
N ARG A 91 7.76 -7.71 10.01
CA ARG A 91 6.44 -7.99 10.60
C ARG A 91 5.91 -9.32 10.11
N THR A 92 5.29 -10.06 11.02
CA THR A 92 4.62 -11.31 10.71
C THR A 92 3.12 -11.08 10.68
N LEU A 93 2.44 -11.60 9.66
CA LEU A 93 0.99 -11.56 9.55
C LEU A 93 0.33 -12.45 10.61
N SER A 94 -0.80 -12.01 11.16
CA SER A 94 -1.63 -12.86 12.02
C SER A 94 -2.28 -14.00 11.23
N THR A 95 -2.54 -13.78 9.95
CA THR A 95 -3.12 -14.75 9.02
C THR A 95 -2.34 -14.73 7.73
N GLY A 96 -1.69 -15.84 7.37
CA GLY A 96 -0.95 -15.95 6.12
C GLY A 96 -1.86 -15.91 4.89
N VAL A 97 -1.31 -15.48 3.75
CA VAL A 97 -2.01 -15.40 2.46
C VAL A 97 -1.54 -16.53 1.56
N SER A 98 -2.47 -17.36 1.06
CA SER A 98 -2.16 -18.50 0.20
C SER A 98 -2.09 -18.07 -1.26
N LEU A 99 -0.88 -17.88 -1.81
CA LEU A 99 -0.67 -17.44 -3.20
C LEU A 99 -1.11 -18.49 -4.24
N ALA A 100 -1.33 -19.74 -3.84
CA ALA A 100 -1.91 -20.77 -4.70
C ALA A 100 -3.39 -20.52 -5.06
N SER A 101 -4.10 -19.75 -4.22
CA SER A 101 -5.56 -19.60 -4.30
C SER A 101 -6.04 -18.16 -4.14
N GLN A 102 -5.14 -17.26 -3.76
CA GLN A 102 -5.43 -15.86 -3.49
C GLN A 102 -4.42 -14.98 -4.24
N THR A 103 -4.89 -13.81 -4.64
CA THR A 103 -4.02 -12.71 -5.03
C THR A 103 -3.61 -11.95 -3.77
N LEU A 104 -2.36 -11.55 -3.70
CA LEU A 104 -1.83 -10.64 -2.70
C LEU A 104 -1.62 -9.28 -3.36
N TYR A 105 -2.18 -8.24 -2.75
CA TYR A 105 -1.85 -6.86 -3.06
C TYR A 105 -1.04 -6.29 -1.90
N PHE A 106 -0.01 -5.54 -2.24
CA PHE A 106 0.74 -4.70 -1.32
C PHE A 106 0.69 -3.27 -1.83
N SER A 107 0.56 -2.34 -0.92
CA SER A 107 0.64 -0.92 -1.24
C SER A 107 1.29 -0.14 -0.10
N ALA A 108 2.03 0.91 -0.45
CA ALA A 108 2.59 1.86 0.50
C ALA A 108 2.84 3.20 -0.19
N LEU A 109 2.62 4.30 0.52
CA LEU A 109 3.04 5.62 0.07
C LEU A 109 4.55 5.74 0.27
N VAL A 110 5.25 6.18 -0.76
CA VAL A 110 6.70 6.32 -0.78
C VAL A 110 7.08 7.66 -1.37
N ARG A 111 8.12 8.28 -0.81
CA ARG A 111 8.65 9.55 -1.30
C ARG A 111 10.15 9.61 -1.06
N THR A 112 10.91 9.91 -2.11
CA THR A 112 12.30 10.36 -1.99
C THR A 112 12.33 11.88 -1.85
N TYR A 113 13.26 12.40 -1.05
CA TYR A 113 13.43 13.85 -0.86
C TYR A 113 14.89 14.26 -0.94
N GLY A 114 15.17 15.54 -1.20
CA GLY A 114 16.51 16.09 -1.12
C GLY A 114 17.49 15.57 -2.18
N GLY A 115 17.02 15.35 -3.41
CA GLY A 115 17.86 14.90 -4.54
C GLY A 115 18.29 13.44 -4.43
N SER A 116 17.45 12.59 -3.82
CA SER A 116 17.78 11.20 -3.50
C SER A 116 17.10 10.16 -4.39
N ALA A 117 16.31 10.53 -5.39
CA ALA A 117 15.71 9.57 -6.32
C ALA A 117 16.75 8.61 -6.91
N ALA A 118 17.92 9.13 -7.29
CA ALA A 118 19.03 8.34 -7.81
C ALA A 118 19.88 7.61 -6.74
N ASN A 119 19.59 7.78 -5.44
CA ASN A 119 20.46 7.29 -4.34
C ASN A 119 19.72 6.59 -3.20
N ALA A 120 18.39 6.70 -3.16
CA ALA A 120 17.54 6.08 -2.17
C ALA A 120 17.07 4.73 -2.71
N ASP A 121 17.22 3.70 -1.88
CA ASP A 121 16.76 2.36 -2.17
C ASP A 121 15.65 2.00 -1.19
N MET A 122 14.60 1.38 -1.71
CA MET A 122 13.51 0.82 -0.93
C MET A 122 13.26 -0.58 -1.45
N ARG A 123 13.01 -1.55 -0.56
CA ARG A 123 12.37 -2.80 -0.98
C ARG A 123 11.51 -3.42 0.10
N ALA A 124 10.40 -4.01 -0.33
CA ALA A 124 9.55 -4.87 0.44
C ALA A 124 9.74 -6.32 -0.03
N GLU A 125 10.21 -7.17 0.87
CA GLU A 125 10.38 -8.61 0.64
C GLU A 125 9.29 -9.40 1.37
N PHE A 126 8.77 -10.43 0.72
CA PHE A 126 7.68 -11.25 1.21
C PHE A 126 8.14 -12.68 1.39
N TYR A 127 8.02 -13.22 2.60
CA TYR A 127 8.55 -14.52 2.96
C TYR A 127 7.45 -15.55 3.28
N SER A 128 7.76 -16.80 2.95
CA SER A 128 7.11 -18.01 3.42
C SER A 128 8.11 -18.76 4.30
N GLY A 129 8.10 -18.44 5.59
CA GLY A 129 9.15 -18.86 6.52
C GLY A 129 10.53 -18.37 6.07
N VAL A 130 11.41 -19.29 5.65
CA VAL A 130 12.79 -18.95 5.25
C VAL A 130 12.94 -18.53 3.80
N ASN A 131 11.93 -18.76 2.96
CA ASN A 131 12.04 -18.50 1.53
C ASN A 131 11.34 -17.22 1.14
N MET A 132 12.03 -16.37 0.39
CA MET A 132 11.44 -15.19 -0.22
C MET A 132 10.58 -15.58 -1.45
N ARG A 133 9.48 -14.84 -1.68
CA ARG A 133 8.39 -15.19 -2.62
C ARG A 133 7.82 -14.01 -3.41
N ALA A 134 8.19 -12.82 -3.02
CA ALA A 134 8.02 -11.59 -3.78
C ALA A 134 9.03 -10.58 -3.24
N ASN A 135 9.52 -9.73 -4.13
CA ASN A 135 10.40 -8.62 -3.85
C ASN A 135 9.99 -7.48 -4.76
N VAL A 136 9.72 -6.32 -4.19
CA VAL A 136 9.33 -5.12 -4.95
C VAL A 136 9.96 -3.91 -4.31
N GLY A 137 10.40 -2.96 -5.13
CA GLY A 137 11.00 -1.76 -4.62
C GLY A 137 11.59 -0.90 -5.71
N PHE A 138 12.46 0.02 -5.32
CA PHE A 138 13.23 0.81 -6.27
C PHE A 138 14.65 1.03 -5.76
N SER A 139 15.57 1.26 -6.69
CA SER A 139 16.96 1.58 -6.41
C SER A 139 17.53 2.38 -7.56
N ASN A 140 18.33 3.40 -7.27
CA ASN A 140 18.91 4.31 -8.27
C ASN A 140 17.87 4.94 -9.22
N GLY A 141 16.64 5.17 -8.76
CA GLY A 141 15.54 5.71 -9.57
C GLY A 141 14.73 4.67 -10.33
N ASP A 142 15.19 3.41 -10.38
CA ASP A 142 14.56 2.35 -11.16
C ASP A 142 13.62 1.51 -10.29
N LEU A 143 12.41 1.25 -10.78
CA LEU A 143 11.44 0.34 -10.15
C LEU A 143 11.78 -1.10 -10.54
N PHE A 144 11.68 -2.04 -9.60
CA PHE A 144 11.89 -3.46 -9.88
C PHE A 144 10.88 -4.37 -9.16
N ALA A 145 10.67 -5.55 -9.73
CA ALA A 145 9.89 -6.63 -9.12
C ALA A 145 10.48 -8.00 -9.46
N ASP A 146 10.56 -8.88 -8.46
CA ASP A 146 11.08 -10.24 -8.59
C ASP A 146 10.28 -11.24 -7.75
N GLY A 147 10.02 -12.42 -8.31
CA GLY A 147 9.18 -13.45 -7.69
C GLY A 147 9.87 -14.35 -6.67
N ASN A 148 11.21 -14.40 -6.57
CA ASN A 148 11.91 -15.40 -5.73
C ASN A 148 13.36 -15.08 -5.29
N SER A 149 13.93 -13.94 -5.68
CA SER A 149 15.30 -13.51 -5.40
C SER A 149 15.35 -12.22 -4.58
N ALA A 150 16.06 -12.27 -3.46
CA ALA A 150 16.30 -11.09 -2.64
C ALA A 150 17.39 -10.21 -3.27
N GLY A 151 17.23 -8.90 -3.18
CA GLY A 151 18.18 -7.94 -3.76
C GLY A 151 17.52 -6.66 -4.21
N TYR A 152 18.34 -5.70 -4.62
CA TYR A 152 17.89 -4.53 -5.37
C TYR A 152 18.08 -4.82 -6.86
N LEU A 153 17.17 -4.31 -7.70
CA LEU A 153 17.26 -4.45 -9.16
C LEU A 153 17.34 -5.92 -9.63
N THR A 154 16.60 -6.79 -8.95
CA THR A 154 16.38 -8.18 -9.38
C THR A 154 15.08 -8.27 -10.18
N GLY A 155 14.98 -9.27 -11.05
CA GLY A 155 13.77 -9.52 -11.84
C GLY A 155 13.59 -8.52 -12.98
N ASP A 156 12.36 -8.05 -13.17
CA ASP A 156 12.01 -7.06 -14.18
C ASP A 156 12.21 -5.63 -13.66
N ILE A 157 12.66 -4.73 -14.53
CA ILE A 157 13.12 -3.39 -14.15
C ILE A 157 12.53 -2.34 -15.11
N ALA A 158 11.95 -1.29 -14.54
CA ALA A 158 11.54 -0.08 -15.25
C ALA A 158 12.47 1.07 -14.85
N ALA A 159 13.26 1.53 -15.82
CA ALA A 159 14.23 2.60 -15.60
C ALA A 159 13.55 3.97 -15.36
N ASP A 160 14.22 4.83 -14.59
CA ASP A 160 13.83 6.23 -14.34
C ASP A 160 12.38 6.37 -13.83
N ALA A 161 11.92 5.42 -13.03
CA ALA A 161 10.54 5.33 -12.56
C ALA A 161 10.23 6.27 -11.38
N VAL A 162 11.25 6.67 -10.60
CA VAL A 162 11.12 7.51 -9.42
C VAL A 162 11.70 8.89 -9.69
N ALA A 163 10.89 9.93 -9.49
CA ALA A 163 11.35 11.32 -9.45
C ALA A 163 11.52 11.82 -8.03
N ASP A 164 12.46 12.76 -7.85
CA ASP A 164 12.64 13.47 -6.58
C ASP A 164 11.38 14.23 -6.17
N ASP A 165 11.15 14.29 -4.86
CA ASP A 165 10.10 15.10 -4.26
C ASP A 165 8.68 14.82 -4.81
N THR A 166 8.51 13.61 -5.35
CA THR A 166 7.23 13.08 -5.80
C THR A 166 6.81 11.96 -4.87
N THR A 167 5.59 12.08 -4.33
CA THR A 167 4.98 10.99 -3.57
C THR A 167 4.34 10.04 -4.57
N TYR A 168 4.65 8.76 -4.44
CA TYR A 168 4.05 7.68 -5.20
C TYR A 168 3.31 6.74 -4.26
N LEU A 169 2.26 6.14 -4.77
CA LEU A 169 1.76 4.88 -4.26
C LEU A 169 2.52 3.75 -4.97
N LEU A 170 3.43 3.10 -4.25
CA LEU A 170 4.01 1.85 -4.71
C LEU A 170 2.96 0.75 -4.53
N VAL A 171 2.54 0.14 -5.63
CA VAL A 171 1.61 -0.99 -5.63
C VAL A 171 2.29 -2.22 -6.20
N MET A 172 1.99 -3.37 -5.60
CA MET A 172 2.39 -4.68 -6.08
C MET A 172 1.19 -5.61 -6.06
N LYS A 173 1.09 -6.43 -7.09
CA LYS A 173 0.18 -7.57 -7.21
C LYS A 173 1.00 -8.83 -7.35
N ARG A 174 0.64 -9.86 -6.57
CA ARG A 174 1.23 -11.19 -6.64
C ARG A 174 0.13 -12.23 -6.69
N ASP A 175 0.15 -13.06 -7.71
CA ASP A 175 -0.75 -14.20 -7.83
C ASP A 175 0.03 -15.46 -8.25
N ALA A 176 -0.71 -16.51 -8.62
CA ALA A 176 -0.11 -17.77 -9.05
C ALA A 176 0.72 -17.65 -10.35
N ALA A 177 0.47 -16.63 -11.17
CA ALA A 177 1.15 -16.44 -12.45
C ALA A 177 2.44 -15.62 -12.32
N GLY A 178 2.48 -14.63 -11.42
CA GLY A 178 3.62 -13.73 -11.37
C GLY A 178 3.51 -12.64 -10.31
N ILE A 179 4.45 -11.72 -10.37
CA ILE A 179 4.46 -10.47 -9.61
C ILE A 179 4.45 -9.32 -10.61
N SER A 180 3.65 -8.30 -10.32
CA SER A 180 3.61 -7.05 -11.08
C SER A 180 3.67 -5.87 -10.13
N ALA A 181 4.31 -4.77 -10.54
CA ALA A 181 4.39 -3.57 -9.72
C ALA A 181 4.35 -2.29 -10.55
N SER A 182 3.87 -1.23 -9.91
CA SER A 182 3.78 0.12 -10.47
C SER A 182 3.94 1.16 -9.37
N LEU A 183 4.45 2.31 -9.75
CA LEU A 183 4.42 3.56 -9.00
C LEU A 183 3.31 4.43 -9.59
N ILE A 184 2.27 4.65 -8.80
CA ILE A 184 1.16 5.53 -9.18
C ILE A 184 1.43 6.88 -8.53
N ALA A 185 1.56 7.93 -9.34
CA ALA A 185 1.74 9.27 -8.81
C ALA A 185 0.57 9.63 -7.89
N ALA A 186 0.89 10.08 -6.68
CA ALA A 186 -0.10 10.37 -5.65
C ALA A 186 -0.75 11.73 -5.95
N ASP A 187 -1.64 11.74 -6.94
CA ASP A 187 -2.22 12.96 -7.56
C ASP A 187 -3.55 13.40 -6.93
N GLY A 188 -4.05 12.64 -5.95
CA GLY A 188 -5.21 13.03 -5.14
C GLY A 188 -6.53 12.73 -5.80
N LYS A 189 -6.51 12.21 -7.03
CA LYS A 189 -7.73 11.95 -7.76
C LYS A 189 -8.21 10.55 -7.46
N ASN A 190 -9.45 10.44 -6.98
CA ASN A 190 -10.07 9.14 -6.75
C ASN A 190 -10.11 8.28 -8.03
N SER A 191 -10.23 8.92 -9.20
CA SER A 191 -10.21 8.23 -10.49
C SER A 191 -8.92 7.47 -10.76
N THR A 192 -7.79 7.90 -10.19
CA THR A 192 -6.49 7.26 -10.39
C THR A 192 -6.42 5.90 -9.71
N LEU A 193 -7.15 5.71 -8.60
CA LEU A 193 -7.20 4.47 -7.83
C LEU A 193 -8.52 3.69 -7.99
N ALA A 194 -9.45 4.19 -8.80
CA ALA A 194 -10.77 3.57 -8.99
C ALA A 194 -10.72 2.18 -9.65
N ALA A 195 -9.60 1.80 -10.26
CA ALA A 195 -9.36 0.49 -10.83
C ALA A 195 -7.87 0.13 -10.77
N GLU A 196 -7.57 -1.18 -10.81
CA GLU A 196 -6.21 -1.69 -10.97
C GLU A 196 -5.55 -1.12 -12.24
N PRO A 197 -4.23 -0.89 -12.26
CA PRO A 197 -3.51 -0.55 -13.48
C PRO A 197 -3.77 -1.56 -14.60
N VAL A 198 -4.22 -1.07 -15.75
CA VAL A 198 -4.39 -1.90 -16.96
C VAL A 198 -3.03 -2.37 -17.48
N SER A 199 -1.99 -1.56 -17.28
CA SER A 199 -0.59 -1.89 -17.57
C SER A 199 0.24 -1.69 -16.32
N TRP A 200 0.98 -2.71 -15.95
CA TRP A 200 1.98 -2.65 -14.89
C TRP A 200 3.32 -2.17 -15.46
N GLN A 201 4.10 -1.43 -14.68
CA GLN A 201 5.40 -0.91 -15.14
C GLN A 201 6.46 -2.02 -15.20
N VAL A 202 6.40 -2.95 -14.25
CA VAL A 202 7.25 -4.16 -14.23
C VAL A 202 6.38 -5.39 -14.01
N THR A 203 6.77 -6.51 -14.60
CA THR A 203 6.13 -7.82 -14.40
C THR A 203 7.15 -8.95 -14.56
N ASP A 204 7.27 -9.75 -13.50
CA ASP A 204 8.06 -10.99 -13.51
C ASP A 204 7.11 -12.20 -13.42
N ALA A 205 7.19 -13.08 -14.41
CA ALA A 205 6.30 -14.23 -14.61
C ALA A 205 6.67 -15.47 -13.77
N LEU A 206 7.46 -15.28 -12.70
CA LEU A 206 7.77 -16.35 -11.76
C LEU A 206 6.63 -16.53 -10.77
N GLY A 207 5.79 -17.54 -10.96
CA GLY A 207 4.69 -17.87 -10.05
C GLY A 207 5.13 -18.40 -8.67
N SER A 208 4.21 -18.37 -7.69
CA SER A 208 4.41 -19.03 -6.39
C SER A 208 3.11 -19.61 -5.84
N GLY A 209 3.15 -20.86 -5.38
CA GLY A 209 2.00 -21.55 -4.77
C GLY A 209 2.08 -21.67 -3.24
N VAL A 210 2.84 -20.80 -2.57
CA VAL A 210 3.08 -20.93 -1.12
C VAL A 210 2.25 -19.94 -0.29
N THR A 211 2.24 -20.14 1.02
CA THR A 211 1.66 -19.19 1.97
C THR A 211 2.66 -18.12 2.37
N PHE A 212 2.34 -16.86 2.12
CA PHE A 212 3.05 -15.68 2.63
C PHE A 212 2.69 -15.44 4.09
N SER A 213 3.68 -15.14 4.93
CA SER A 213 3.48 -14.91 6.37
C SER A 213 4.29 -13.74 6.94
N GLU A 214 5.32 -13.25 6.25
CA GLU A 214 6.26 -12.30 6.83
C GLU A 214 6.70 -11.24 5.82
N LEU A 215 6.45 -9.98 6.14
CA LEU A 215 6.93 -8.82 5.40
C LEU A 215 8.26 -8.35 6.00
N ARG A 216 9.27 -8.13 5.16
CA ARG A 216 10.47 -7.38 5.52
C ARG A 216 10.53 -6.11 4.70
N LEU A 217 10.78 -5.00 5.36
CA LEU A 217 10.95 -3.70 4.75
C LEU A 217 12.40 -3.27 4.91
N TYR A 218 13.02 -2.81 3.84
CA TYR A 218 14.35 -2.25 3.84
C TYR A 218 14.31 -0.88 3.19
N ALA A 219 15.04 0.05 3.78
CA ALA A 219 15.41 1.29 3.16
C ALA A 219 16.92 1.40 3.24
N ASN A 220 17.57 1.67 2.12
CA ASN A 220 18.97 2.00 2.11
C ASN A 220 19.15 3.37 1.48
N ARG A 221 20.26 4.00 1.81
CA ARG A 221 20.69 5.21 1.15
C ARG A 221 22.17 5.07 0.87
N GLY A 222 22.54 5.36 -0.37
CA GLY A 222 23.93 5.57 -0.75
C GLY A 222 24.52 6.84 -0.11
N SER A 223 25.63 7.33 -0.68
CA SER A 223 26.22 8.62 -0.28
C SER A 223 25.35 9.77 -0.80
N GLY A 224 24.69 10.54 0.07
CA GLY A 224 23.88 11.69 -0.34
C GLY A 224 23.38 12.55 0.84
N THR A 225 22.55 13.56 0.56
CA THR A 225 21.92 14.47 1.55
C THR A 225 20.40 14.29 1.69
N GLY A 226 19.75 13.50 0.84
CA GLY A 226 18.31 13.20 0.90
C GLY A 226 17.95 11.89 1.59
N GLY A 227 16.68 11.48 1.57
CA GLY A 227 16.24 10.24 2.22
C GLY A 227 14.94 9.68 1.64
N LEU A 228 14.43 8.65 2.30
CA LEU A 228 13.18 7.99 1.95
C LEU A 228 12.16 8.17 3.07
N ARG A 229 10.91 8.37 2.70
CA ARG A 229 9.75 8.28 3.60
C ARG A 229 8.82 7.17 3.12
N ILE A 230 8.22 6.44 4.06
CA ILE A 230 7.26 5.36 3.79
C ILE A 230 6.08 5.52 4.75
N ASP A 231 4.87 5.33 4.23
CA ASP A 231 3.63 5.49 4.98
C ASP A 231 2.48 4.63 4.43
N GLU A 232 1.36 4.55 5.15
CA GLU A 232 0.09 3.93 4.73
C GLU A 232 0.25 2.54 4.10
N LEU A 233 0.97 1.67 4.79
CA LEU A 233 1.30 0.34 4.29
C LEU A 233 0.11 -0.61 4.45
N ARG A 234 -0.30 -1.26 3.36
CA ARG A 234 -1.39 -2.23 3.34
C ARG A 234 -1.00 -3.53 2.67
N VAL A 235 -1.61 -4.59 3.16
CA VAL A 235 -1.61 -5.92 2.55
C VAL A 235 -3.07 -6.36 2.41
N ALA A 236 -3.50 -6.75 1.23
CA ALA A 236 -4.89 -7.10 0.95
C ALA A 236 -5.00 -8.25 -0.08
N THR A 237 -6.21 -8.77 -0.26
CA THR A 237 -6.49 -9.79 -1.31
C THR A 237 -7.16 -9.23 -2.56
N ASP A 238 -7.45 -7.94 -2.56
CA ASP A 238 -8.14 -7.21 -3.62
C ASP A 238 -7.63 -5.78 -3.71
N TRP A 239 -7.81 -5.20 -4.90
CA TRP A 239 -7.36 -3.84 -5.21
C TRP A 239 -8.03 -2.80 -4.32
N ASP A 240 -9.35 -2.84 -4.19
CA ASP A 240 -10.12 -1.84 -3.45
C ASP A 240 -9.64 -1.73 -2.01
N SER A 241 -9.42 -2.85 -1.33
CA SER A 241 -8.87 -2.88 0.04
C SER A 241 -7.42 -2.41 0.12
N ALA A 242 -6.62 -2.66 -0.93
CA ALA A 242 -5.24 -2.18 -1.01
C ALA A 242 -5.15 -0.66 -1.16
N VAL A 243 -6.17 -0.01 -1.72
CA VAL A 243 -6.18 1.46 -1.92
C VAL A 243 -7.21 2.21 -1.09
N ASN A 244 -8.01 1.51 -0.30
CA ASN A 244 -9.08 2.10 0.50
C ASN A 244 -8.52 3.15 1.48
N GLY A 245 -9.13 4.33 1.50
CA GLY A 245 -8.74 5.42 2.40
C GLY A 245 -7.50 6.19 1.96
N MET A 246 -6.85 5.82 0.84
CA MET A 246 -5.70 6.58 0.34
C MET A 246 -6.11 7.91 -0.26
N VAL A 247 -7.33 8.02 -0.79
CA VAL A 247 -7.85 9.27 -1.33
C VAL A 247 -8.71 9.92 -0.26
N ILE A 248 -8.38 11.16 0.11
CA ILE A 248 -9.29 11.98 0.92
C ILE A 248 -10.51 12.27 0.04
N PRO A 249 -11.74 11.92 0.47
CA PRO A 249 -12.93 12.31 -0.26
C PRO A 249 -12.91 13.82 -0.43
N GLU A 250 -12.99 14.31 -1.69
CA GLU A 250 -13.18 15.73 -1.93
C GLU A 250 -14.35 16.19 -1.03
N PRO A 251 -14.20 17.25 -0.23
CA PRO A 251 -15.26 17.70 0.66
C PRO A 251 -16.50 17.91 -0.20
N ALA A 252 -17.47 17.01 -0.05
CA ALA A 252 -18.49 16.84 -1.06
C ALA A 252 -19.10 18.19 -1.37
N THR A 253 -18.92 18.69 -2.59
CA THR A 253 -19.49 19.94 -3.09
C THR A 253 -21.02 19.97 -2.92
N ILE A 254 -21.61 18.80 -2.66
CA ILE A 254 -22.97 18.54 -2.19
C ILE A 254 -23.32 19.38 -0.93
N GLY A 255 -22.40 19.57 0.02
CA GLY A 255 -22.60 20.46 1.17
C GLY A 255 -22.72 21.93 0.77
N MET A 256 -21.91 22.39 -0.18
CA MET A 256 -21.99 23.77 -0.69
C MET A 256 -23.25 24.00 -1.55
N LEU A 257 -23.73 23.00 -2.29
CA LEU A 257 -24.96 23.11 -3.07
C LEU A 257 -26.20 23.21 -2.16
N ALA A 258 -26.19 22.51 -1.02
CA ALA A 258 -27.27 22.62 -0.04
C ALA A 258 -27.32 24.02 0.62
N VAL A 259 -26.17 24.60 0.96
CA VAL A 259 -26.09 25.93 1.58
C VAL A 259 -26.43 27.04 0.58
N THR A 260 -25.91 26.97 -0.65
CA THR A 260 -26.23 27.96 -1.70
C THR A 260 -27.67 27.82 -2.22
N GLY A 261 -28.19 26.58 -2.33
CA GLY A 261 -29.56 26.31 -2.74
C GLY A 261 -30.60 26.82 -1.72
N ILE A 262 -30.36 26.62 -0.42
CA ILE A 262 -31.24 27.14 0.65
C ILE A 262 -31.12 28.67 0.73
N GLY A 263 -29.92 29.24 0.62
CA GLY A 263 -29.72 30.69 0.59
C GLY A 263 -30.45 31.38 -0.57
N ALA A 264 -30.42 30.80 -1.77
CA ALA A 264 -31.14 31.33 -2.93
C ALA A 264 -32.67 31.28 -2.78
N LEU A 265 -33.20 30.24 -2.12
CA LEU A 265 -34.64 30.13 -1.82
C LEU A 265 -35.09 31.16 -0.78
N PHE A 266 -34.25 31.50 0.20
CA PHE A 266 -34.53 32.56 1.17
C PHE A 266 -34.47 33.97 0.57
N ILE A 267 -33.55 34.23 -0.38
CA ILE A 267 -33.47 35.52 -1.07
C ILE A 267 -34.70 35.74 -1.95
N ARG A 268 -35.20 34.71 -2.65
CA ARG A 268 -36.36 34.84 -3.53
C ARG A 268 -37.66 35.17 -2.78
N ARG A 269 -37.79 34.74 -1.52
CA ARG A 269 -38.95 35.03 -0.67
C ARG A 269 -39.01 36.47 -0.14
N ARG A 270 -37.90 37.22 -0.15
CA ARG A 270 -37.84 38.58 0.42
C ARG A 270 -38.14 39.70 -0.58
N PHE A 271 -38.23 39.40 -1.88
CA PHE A 271 -38.45 40.39 -2.94
C PHE A 271 -39.77 40.19 -3.71
N MET A 272 -40.75 39.49 -3.11
CA MET A 272 -42.09 39.28 -3.70
C MET A 272 -43.24 39.91 -2.90
N ASP A 273 -42.92 40.73 -1.90
CA ASP A 273 -43.85 41.65 -1.23
C ASP A 273 -43.47 43.10 -1.56
#